data_AF-D2HFU7-F1
#
_entry.id   AF-D2HFU7-F1
#
_cell.length_a   1.000
_cell.length_b   1.000
_cell.length_c   1.000
_cell.angle_alpha   90.00
_cell.angle_beta   90.00
_cell.angle_gamma   90.00
#
_symmetry.space_group_name_H-M   'P 1'
#
loop_
_entity.id
_entity.type
_entity.pdbx_description
1 polymer ?
#
loop_
_entity_poly.entity_id
_entity_poly.type
_entity_poly.pdbx_seq_one_letter_code
_entity_poly.pdbx_strand_id
1 'polypeptide(L)' 'QVSQALVRSFSSTARNRFQNRVAEKQKLFQADNDLPVHLKGGGTDNILYRVTMGLCVGGTAYSLYCL' A
#
# COMPACT_ATOMS: atom_id res chain seq x y z
N GLN A 1 26.08 -26.71 -37.91
CA GLN A 1 25.88 -25.24 -37.81
C GLN A 1 24.45 -25.00 -37.37
N VAL A 2 24.22 -24.89 -36.05
CA VAL A 2 22.88 -24.81 -35.45
C VAL A 2 22.39 -23.36 -35.51
N SER A 3 21.25 -23.15 -36.16
CA SER A 3 20.65 -21.84 -36.41
C SER A 3 20.38 -21.05 -35.12
N GLN A 4 21.06 -19.91 -34.96
CA GLN A 4 20.81 -18.94 -33.89
C GLN A 4 19.39 -18.32 -33.92
N ALA A 5 18.57 -18.64 -34.92
CA ALA A 5 17.19 -18.19 -35.02
C ALA A 5 16.26 -18.79 -33.94
N LEU A 6 16.58 -19.98 -33.40
CA LEU A 6 15.77 -20.64 -32.35
C LEU A 6 16.08 -20.18 -30.92
N VAL A 7 17.16 -19.40 -30.72
CA VAL A 7 17.57 -18.88 -29.40
C VAL A 7 16.96 -17.49 -29.13
N ARG A 8 16.08 -16.99 -30.01
CA ARG A 8 15.24 -15.82 -29.70
C ARG A 8 14.13 -16.24 -28.74
N SER A 9 14.56 -16.57 -27.51
CA SER A 9 13.72 -16.69 -26.34
C SER A 9 12.77 -15.50 -26.33
N PHE A 10 11.46 -15.79 -26.26
CA PHE A 10 10.40 -14.81 -26.12
C PHE A 10 10.73 -13.86 -24.96
N SER A 11 11.38 -12.74 -25.28
CA SER A 11 11.66 -11.70 -24.30
C SER A 11 10.36 -10.98 -24.02
N SER A 12 9.65 -11.45 -23.01
CA SER A 12 8.42 -10.83 -22.52
C SER A 12 8.77 -9.46 -21.94
N THR A 13 8.62 -8.41 -22.76
CA THR A 13 8.68 -6.99 -22.36
C THR A 13 7.55 -6.61 -21.40
N ALA A 14 6.80 -7.56 -20.83
CA ALA A 14 5.81 -7.30 -19.78
C ALA A 14 6.44 -6.97 -18.42
N ARG A 15 7.72 -7.33 -18.18
CA ARG A 15 8.40 -7.11 -16.88
C ARG A 15 8.72 -5.63 -16.57
N ASN A 16 8.57 -4.71 -17.52
CA ASN A 16 8.97 -3.30 -17.34
C ASN A 16 7.80 -2.34 -17.07
N ARG A 17 6.57 -2.84 -16.86
CA ARG A 17 5.42 -1.94 -16.63
C ARG A 17 5.34 -1.42 -15.18
N PHE A 18 5.98 -2.11 -14.23
CA PHE A 18 6.05 -1.70 -12.82
C PHE A 18 7.50 -1.65 -12.35
N GLN A 19 7.90 -0.50 -11.81
CA GLN A 19 9.22 -0.30 -11.21
C GLN A 19 9.20 -0.77 -9.75
N ASN A 20 10.28 -1.41 -9.29
CA ASN A 20 10.42 -1.77 -7.90
C ASN A 20 10.58 -0.49 -7.06
N ARG A 21 9.58 -0.20 -6.20
CA ARG A 21 9.57 0.96 -5.29
C ARG A 21 9.71 0.57 -3.82
N VAL A 22 10.19 -0.64 -3.51
CA VAL A 22 10.34 -1.12 -2.13
C VAL A 22 11.28 -0.21 -1.34
N ALA A 23 12.40 0.21 -1.93
CA ALA A 23 13.35 1.11 -1.26
C ALA A 23 12.73 2.47 -0.89
N GLU A 24 11.86 3.01 -1.76
CA GLU A 24 11.15 4.28 -1.49
C GLU A 24 10.17 4.14 -0.32
N LYS A 25 9.42 3.03 -0.29
CA LYS A 25 8.50 2.73 0.80
C LYS A 25 9.25 2.45 2.11
N GLN A 26 10.36 1.72 2.06
CA GLN A 26 11.23 1.51 3.22
C GLN A 26 11.73 2.84 3.78
N LYS A 27 12.20 3.76 2.94
CA LYS A 27 12.63 5.09 3.38
C LYS A 27 11.49 5.86 4.07
N LEU A 28 10.27 5.81 3.53
CA LEU A 28 9.11 6.48 4.11
C LEU A 28 8.74 5.89 5.50
N PHE A 29 8.65 4.57 5.61
CA PHE A 29 8.24 3.90 6.86
C PHE A 29 9.36 3.80 7.90
N GLN A 30 10.62 3.94 7.50
CA GLN A 30 11.77 3.98 8.41
C GLN A 30 12.22 5.41 8.76
N ALA A 31 11.59 6.45 8.20
CA ALA A 31 11.89 7.83 8.56
C ALA A 31 11.64 8.08 10.06
N ASP A 32 12.58 8.75 10.70
CA ASP A 32 12.57 9.02 12.14
C ASP A 32 11.74 10.28 12.43
N ASN A 33 10.42 10.13 12.36
CA ASN A 33 9.46 11.24 12.46
C ASN A 33 8.52 11.11 13.67
N ASP A 34 8.84 10.24 14.65
CA ASP A 34 8.01 9.90 15.82
C ASP A 34 6.56 9.44 15.53
N LEU A 35 6.20 9.26 14.25
CA LEU A 35 4.86 8.84 13.85
C LEU A 35 4.66 7.34 14.08
N PRO A 36 3.53 6.93 14.68
CA PRO A 36 3.20 5.53 14.81
C PRO A 36 2.94 4.90 13.44
N VAL A 37 3.21 3.60 13.30
CA VAL A 37 3.15 2.88 12.01
C VAL A 37 1.81 3.05 11.27
N HIS A 38 0.69 3.16 11.99
CA HIS A 38 -0.65 3.29 11.41
C HIS A 38 -0.97 4.69 10.87
N LEU A 39 -0.12 5.70 11.11
CA LEU A 39 -0.23 7.05 10.54
C LEU A 39 0.95 7.41 9.63
N LYS A 40 1.90 6.48 9.45
CA LYS A 40 3.20 6.77 8.84
C LYS A 40 3.14 6.91 7.31
N GLY A 41 2.05 6.46 6.67
CA GLY A 41 1.73 6.71 5.27
C GLY A 41 1.20 8.13 5.01
N GLY A 42 0.93 8.93 6.05
CA GLY A 42 0.65 10.35 5.96
C GLY A 42 -0.85 10.70 6.01
N GLY A 43 -1.26 11.68 5.19
CA GLY A 43 -2.60 12.28 5.28
C GLY A 43 -3.76 11.30 5.03
N THR A 44 -3.58 10.34 4.12
CA THR A 44 -4.60 9.32 3.82
C THR A 44 -4.88 8.44 5.03
N ASP A 45 -3.84 8.03 5.76
CA ASP A 45 -3.96 7.20 6.95
C ASP A 45 -4.75 7.92 8.06
N ASN A 46 -4.49 9.22 8.24
CA ASN A 46 -5.23 10.07 9.18
C ASN A 46 -6.73 10.16 8.82
N ILE A 47 -7.06 10.36 7.54
CA ILE A 47 -8.46 10.43 7.09
C ILE A 47 -9.15 9.09 7.33
N LEU A 48 -8.50 7.99 6.92
CA LEU A 48 -9.05 6.65 7.06
C LEU A 48 -9.30 6.31 8.54
N TYR A 49 -8.33 6.59 9.40
CA TYR A 49 -8.45 6.39 10.85
C TYR A 49 -9.66 7.14 11.43
N ARG A 50 -9.81 8.44 11.10
CA ARG A 50 -10.91 9.27 11.61
C ARG A 50 -12.27 8.78 11.13
N VAL A 51 -12.38 8.37 9.87
CA VAL A 51 -13.63 7.83 9.32
C VAL A 51 -13.98 6.52 9.99
N THR A 52 -13.03 5.59 10.11
CA THR A 52 -13.26 4.30 10.79
C THR A 52 -13.67 4.50 12.23
N MET A 53 -12.96 5.37 12.97
CA MET A 53 -13.30 5.68 14.37
C MET A 53 -14.70 6.26 14.49
N GLY A 54 -15.07 7.20 13.62
CA GLY A 54 -16.42 7.78 13.59
C GLY A 54 -17.51 6.75 13.31
N LEU A 55 -17.28 5.83 12.37
CA LEU A 55 -18.21 4.74 12.08
C LEU A 55 -18.34 3.77 13.26
N CYS A 56 -17.24 3.42 13.93
CA CYS A 56 -17.27 2.54 15.10
C CYS A 56 -18.04 3.18 16.25
N VAL A 57 -17.68 4.42 16.63
CA VAL A 57 -18.35 5.14 17.74
C VAL A 57 -19.82 5.39 17.41
N GLY A 58 -20.13 5.84 16.19
CA GLY A 58 -21.49 6.05 15.73
C GLY A 58 -22.31 4.75 15.71
N GLY A 59 -21.71 3.67 15.22
CA GLY A 59 -22.32 2.34 15.21
C GLY A 59 -22.62 1.82 16.61
N THR A 60 -21.66 1.94 17.54
CA THR A 60 -21.88 1.54 18.94
C THR A 60 -22.98 2.38 19.60
N ALA A 61 -22.99 3.70 19.40
CA ALA A 61 -24.04 4.56 19.93
C ALA A 61 -25.42 4.20 19.35
N TYR A 62 -25.50 3.90 18.06
CA TYR A 62 -26.73 3.45 17.41
C TYR A 62 -27.20 2.09 17.96
N SER A 63 -26.29 1.14 18.14
CA SER A 63 -26.61 -0.17 18.75
C SER A 63 -27.14 -0.03 20.17
N LEU A 64 -26.61 0.90 20.97
CA LEU A 64 -27.13 1.19 22.32
C LEU A 64 -28.50 1.89 22.28
N TYR A 65 -28.76 2.74 21.28
CA TYR A 65 -30.06 3.37 21.10
C TYR A 65 -31.15 2.38 20.66
N CYS A 66 -30.78 1.40 19.82
CA CYS A 66 -31.69 0.37 19.34
C CYS A 66 -31.89 -0.82 20.28
N LEU A 67 -31.12 -0.90 21.37
CA LEU A 67 -31.26 -1.89 22.45
C LEU A 67 -32.41 -1.51 23.39
#